data_AF-A0A9W8TGY3-F1
#
_entry.id   AF-A0A9W8TGY3-F1
#
_cell.length_a   1.000
_cell.length_b   1.000
_cell.length_c   1.000
_cell.angle_alpha   90.00
_cell.angle_beta   90.00
_cell.angle_gamma   90.00
#
_symmetry.space_group_name_H-M   'P 1'
#
loop_
_entity.id
_entity.type
_entity.pdbx_description
1 polymer ?
#
loop_
_entity_poly.entity_id
_entity_poly.type
_entity_poly.pdbx_seq_one_letter_code
_entity_poly.pdbx_strand_id
1 'polypeptide(L)'
;MTNLVVQNFAANVALCVGASPIMANYGEEAKDLSRLGGALVINMGTVTPEGLDNYSKALRAYNAVGGPVVFDPVGAGATAVRRAATKTILGGGYIDVLKGNRSEILSCLPGGSTVQQRGVDSAEGEMNIRELSSAIRGLAILRKNIVMVTGKTDFVTAGGHVYAINNGHEYLGMVTGTGCCLGTTISAMIAAYPQNKLDAVIAGALLYNIAAEMAAARDDVKGPGSFVPAFLDELYNVRVATAKGDISWLQRAKFEIFVHHGARKTASLLTTQKVLRAAQVLKIPVVVTTQNRAKLGGIVPEIAALTKDAVIDLDKTCFSMVVPEIASHEVLAGSKRTVVIVGIESHICVTQTALDLIAQGHRVYVLADGVSSCNEQEVPIALARLRTEGVVVTTSESWLYETMGDAAISEFRDVAKLVKETGAETKTALAGLLSKDIKITLDSCFFDAFFVIRSSRSHVLQLDAAKYEEHNRFAIKELGTTIEVYFPLRKRPFIPRHP
;
A
#
# COMPACT_ATOMS: atom_id res chain seq x y z
N MET A 1 -19.18 19.24 -13.93
CA MET A 1 -20.48 19.11 -13.25
C MET A 1 -20.31 19.43 -11.77
N THR A 2 -20.68 20.65 -11.34
CA THR A 2 -20.48 21.09 -9.95
C THR A 2 -21.75 21.72 -9.38
N ASN A 3 -21.74 21.93 -8.07
CA ASN A 3 -22.87 22.50 -7.35
C ASN A 3 -23.11 23.97 -7.71
N LEU A 4 -24.38 24.40 -7.58
CA LEU A 4 -24.84 25.72 -8.04
C LEU A 4 -24.12 26.90 -7.35
N VAL A 5 -23.65 26.70 -6.11
CA VAL A 5 -23.05 27.75 -5.28
C VAL A 5 -21.68 28.18 -5.82
N VAL A 6 -20.97 27.29 -6.52
CA VAL A 6 -19.55 27.48 -6.84
C VAL A 6 -19.26 27.56 -8.34
N GLN A 7 -20.27 27.49 -9.22
CA GLN A 7 -20.03 27.38 -10.67
C GLN A 7 -19.21 28.53 -11.24
N ASN A 8 -19.57 29.78 -10.90
CA ASN A 8 -18.85 30.95 -11.37
C ASN A 8 -17.39 30.95 -10.85
N PHE A 9 -17.21 30.66 -9.56
CA PHE A 9 -15.88 30.65 -8.96
C PHE A 9 -15.00 29.52 -9.53
N ALA A 10 -15.57 28.33 -9.73
CA ALA A 10 -14.89 27.21 -10.37
C ALA A 10 -14.49 27.52 -11.81
N ALA A 11 -15.32 28.24 -12.56
CA ALA A 11 -15.00 28.67 -13.92
C ALA A 11 -13.83 29.66 -13.92
N ASN A 12 -13.84 30.65 -13.03
CA ASN A 12 -12.75 31.61 -12.90
C ASN A 12 -11.44 30.94 -12.46
N VAL A 13 -11.48 30.02 -11.50
CA VAL A 13 -10.32 29.21 -11.09
C VAL A 13 -9.75 28.43 -12.28
N ALA A 14 -10.61 27.77 -13.07
CA ALA A 14 -10.18 27.04 -14.27
C ALA A 14 -9.42 27.94 -15.25
N LEU A 15 -9.95 29.14 -15.51
CA LEU A 15 -9.33 30.11 -16.40
C LEU A 15 -7.96 30.58 -15.86
N CYS A 16 -7.87 30.88 -14.56
CA CYS A 16 -6.63 31.31 -13.92
C CYS A 16 -5.54 30.23 -14.00
N VAL A 17 -5.88 28.96 -13.80
CA VAL A 17 -4.92 27.84 -13.94
C VAL A 17 -4.68 27.43 -15.41
N GLY A 18 -5.27 28.14 -16.37
CA GLY A 18 -5.03 27.97 -17.80
C GLY A 18 -5.87 26.91 -18.51
N ALA A 19 -6.93 26.42 -17.87
CA ALA A 19 -7.90 25.50 -18.46
C ALA A 19 -9.06 26.25 -19.15
N SER A 20 -9.86 25.50 -19.92
CA SER A 20 -11.09 26.01 -20.56
C SER A 20 -12.31 25.29 -19.95
N PRO A 21 -13.08 25.95 -19.07
CA PRO A 21 -14.19 25.29 -18.36
C PRO A 21 -15.46 25.21 -19.22
N ILE A 22 -16.15 24.06 -19.16
CA ILE A 22 -17.52 23.88 -19.64
C ILE A 22 -18.39 23.46 -18.45
N MET A 23 -19.36 24.31 -18.07
CA MET A 23 -20.27 24.06 -16.95
C MET A 23 -21.57 23.36 -17.39
N ALA A 24 -21.40 22.28 -18.13
CA ALA A 24 -22.46 21.38 -18.57
C ALA A 24 -22.93 20.48 -17.42
N ASN A 25 -24.23 20.50 -17.09
CA ASN A 25 -24.85 19.60 -16.11
C ASN A 25 -25.81 18.59 -16.75
N TYR A 26 -26.02 18.67 -18.06
CA TYR A 26 -26.86 17.73 -18.79
C TYR A 26 -26.06 16.49 -19.16
N GLY A 27 -26.53 15.31 -18.75
CA GLY A 27 -25.77 14.07 -18.92
C GLY A 27 -25.65 13.61 -20.38
N GLU A 28 -26.63 13.93 -21.23
CA GLU A 28 -26.68 13.45 -22.62
C GLU A 28 -25.59 14.09 -23.50
N GLU A 29 -25.23 15.35 -23.25
CA GLU A 29 -24.15 16.03 -23.99
C GLU A 29 -22.74 15.57 -23.57
N ALA A 30 -22.62 14.82 -22.46
CA ALA A 30 -21.32 14.37 -21.96
C ALA A 30 -20.59 13.45 -22.95
N LYS A 31 -21.32 12.74 -23.82
CA LYS A 31 -20.73 11.92 -24.88
C LYS A 31 -19.96 12.76 -25.89
N ASP A 32 -20.45 13.95 -26.22
CA ASP A 32 -19.78 14.84 -27.14
C ASP A 32 -18.64 15.58 -26.44
N LEU A 33 -18.87 16.06 -25.21
CA LEU A 33 -17.85 16.74 -24.42
C LEU A 33 -16.63 15.87 -24.11
N SER A 34 -16.84 14.59 -23.78
CA SER A 34 -15.74 13.67 -23.46
C SER A 34 -14.75 13.48 -24.62
N ARG A 35 -15.20 13.67 -25.87
CA ARG A 35 -14.36 13.53 -27.08
C ARG A 35 -13.47 14.73 -27.36
N LEU A 36 -13.75 15.88 -26.74
CA LEU A 36 -12.94 17.10 -26.91
C LEU A 36 -11.57 17.00 -26.21
N GLY A 37 -11.38 15.98 -25.38
CA GLY A 37 -10.23 15.88 -24.48
C GLY A 37 -10.44 16.76 -23.23
N GLY A 38 -9.84 16.36 -22.12
CA GLY A 38 -10.01 17.04 -20.83
C GLY A 38 -10.37 16.08 -19.70
N ALA A 39 -10.86 16.63 -18.60
CA ALA A 39 -11.26 15.89 -17.40
C ALA A 39 -12.68 16.25 -16.96
N LEU A 40 -13.38 15.28 -16.38
CA LEU A 40 -14.68 15.47 -15.74
C LEU A 40 -14.51 15.73 -14.25
N VAL A 41 -15.15 16.78 -13.74
CA VAL A 41 -15.38 16.93 -12.29
C VAL A 41 -16.84 16.61 -12.01
N ILE A 42 -17.08 15.71 -11.05
CA ILE A 42 -18.38 15.44 -10.43
C ILE A 42 -18.31 15.94 -8.99
N ASN A 43 -19.10 16.95 -8.63
CA ASN A 43 -19.22 17.46 -7.26
C ASN A 43 -20.68 17.39 -6.80
N MET A 44 -20.92 16.77 -5.64
CA MET A 44 -22.29 16.51 -5.15
C MET A 44 -22.87 17.58 -4.23
N GLY A 45 -22.28 18.78 -4.14
CA GLY A 45 -22.68 19.81 -3.17
C GLY A 45 -24.17 20.13 -3.16
N THR A 46 -24.83 20.15 -4.33
CA THR A 46 -26.29 20.36 -4.49
C THR A 46 -26.93 19.22 -5.29
N VAL A 47 -26.67 17.96 -4.89
CA VAL A 47 -27.19 16.78 -5.60
C VAL A 47 -28.72 16.70 -5.60
N THR A 48 -29.28 16.42 -6.77
CA THR A 48 -30.71 16.11 -6.98
C THR A 48 -30.83 14.71 -7.62
N PRO A 49 -32.01 14.07 -7.61
CA PRO A 49 -32.20 12.78 -8.29
C PRO A 49 -31.83 12.83 -9.79
N GLU A 50 -32.25 13.88 -10.49
CA GLU A 50 -31.87 14.13 -11.88
C GLU A 50 -30.36 14.38 -12.04
N GLY A 51 -29.76 15.14 -11.13
CA GLY A 51 -28.32 15.37 -11.11
C GLY A 51 -27.52 14.07 -10.99
N LEU A 52 -27.98 13.12 -10.16
CA LEU A 52 -27.33 11.82 -10.00
C LEU A 52 -27.37 10.96 -11.27
N ASP A 53 -28.48 10.99 -12.00
CA ASP A 53 -28.59 10.35 -13.32
C ASP A 53 -27.61 10.98 -14.33
N ASN A 54 -27.59 12.32 -14.38
CA ASN A 54 -26.67 13.06 -15.24
C ASN A 54 -25.19 12.78 -14.91
N TYR A 55 -24.82 12.68 -13.62
CA TYR A 55 -23.47 12.31 -13.19
C TYR A 55 -23.10 10.90 -13.65
N SER A 56 -24.05 9.96 -13.59
CA SER A 56 -23.83 8.58 -14.02
C SER A 56 -23.62 8.47 -15.53
N LYS A 57 -24.38 9.25 -16.33
CA LYS A 57 -24.19 9.35 -17.79
C LYS A 57 -22.83 9.93 -18.14
N ALA A 58 -22.45 11.04 -17.50
CA ALA A 58 -21.17 11.69 -17.75
C ALA A 58 -19.98 10.81 -17.34
N LEU A 59 -20.06 10.15 -16.18
CA LEU A 59 -19.04 9.20 -15.72
C LEU A 59 -18.79 8.10 -16.75
N ARG A 60 -19.87 7.47 -17.26
CA ARG A 60 -19.76 6.43 -18.29
C ARG A 60 -19.18 6.97 -19.59
N ALA A 61 -19.59 8.17 -20.03
CA ALA A 61 -19.08 8.79 -21.24
C ALA A 61 -17.56 9.05 -21.15
N TYR A 62 -17.08 9.62 -20.04
CA TYR A 62 -15.65 9.87 -19.84
C TYR A 62 -14.86 8.57 -19.69
N ASN A 63 -15.36 7.59 -18.94
CA ASN A 63 -14.69 6.29 -18.84
C ASN A 63 -14.58 5.57 -20.19
N ALA A 64 -15.59 5.67 -21.07
CA ALA A 64 -15.58 5.04 -22.38
C ALA A 64 -14.46 5.55 -23.31
N VAL A 65 -13.99 6.78 -23.10
CA VAL A 65 -12.88 7.38 -23.87
C VAL A 65 -11.56 7.38 -23.10
N GLY A 66 -11.51 6.79 -21.89
CA GLY A 66 -10.35 6.84 -21.00
C GLY A 66 -10.09 8.23 -20.40
N GLY A 67 -11.09 9.12 -20.43
CA GLY A 67 -11.01 10.48 -19.92
C GLY A 67 -10.97 10.50 -18.37
N PRO A 68 -10.08 11.29 -17.76
CA PRO A 68 -9.93 11.34 -16.31
C PRO A 68 -11.16 11.91 -15.60
N VAL A 69 -11.49 11.34 -14.44
CA VAL A 69 -12.63 11.76 -13.60
C VAL A 69 -12.17 12.10 -12.18
N VAL A 70 -12.50 13.31 -11.73
CA VAL A 70 -12.38 13.77 -10.34
C VAL A 70 -13.75 13.74 -9.69
N PHE A 71 -13.86 13.07 -8.54
CA PHE A 71 -15.08 13.03 -7.75
C PHE A 71 -14.89 13.71 -6.40
N ASP A 72 -15.76 14.68 -6.12
CA ASP A 72 -15.84 15.43 -4.87
C ASP A 72 -17.15 15.10 -4.13
N PRO A 73 -17.10 14.22 -3.12
CA PRO A 73 -18.27 13.67 -2.47
C PRO A 73 -18.76 14.58 -1.33
N VAL A 74 -18.95 15.88 -1.62
CA VAL A 74 -19.35 16.92 -0.67
C VAL A 74 -20.51 16.46 0.22
N GLY A 75 -20.27 16.42 1.54
CA GLY A 75 -21.23 16.00 2.54
C GLY A 75 -21.63 14.52 2.47
N ALA A 76 -20.80 13.63 1.90
CA ALA A 76 -21.10 12.21 1.72
C ALA A 76 -21.67 11.53 2.97
N GLY A 77 -21.13 11.85 4.15
CA GLY A 77 -21.56 11.28 5.43
C GLY A 77 -22.81 11.94 6.03
N ALA A 78 -23.20 13.13 5.57
CA ALA A 78 -24.16 13.99 6.27
C ALA A 78 -25.59 13.45 6.25
N THR A 79 -26.05 12.86 5.15
CA THR A 79 -27.43 12.37 5.01
C THR A 79 -27.49 11.00 4.35
N ALA A 80 -28.59 10.25 4.58
CA ALA A 80 -28.80 8.96 3.92
C ALA A 80 -28.82 9.10 2.39
N VAL A 81 -29.39 10.18 1.87
CA VAL A 81 -29.42 10.49 0.43
C VAL A 81 -28.01 10.69 -0.12
N ARG A 82 -27.15 11.46 0.57
CA ARG A 82 -25.76 11.69 0.13
C ARG A 82 -24.92 10.42 0.22
N ARG A 83 -25.11 9.57 1.25
CA ARG A 83 -24.46 8.26 1.33
C ARG A 83 -24.87 7.34 0.17
N ALA A 84 -26.16 7.29 -0.16
CA ALA A 84 -26.67 6.49 -1.28
C ALA A 84 -26.15 7.01 -2.64
N ALA A 85 -26.13 8.33 -2.84
CA ALA A 85 -25.58 8.96 -4.03
C ALA A 85 -24.07 8.67 -4.19
N THR A 86 -23.30 8.79 -3.11
CA THR A 86 -21.87 8.45 -3.07
C THR A 86 -21.65 7.00 -3.47
N LYS A 87 -22.41 6.06 -2.89
CA LYS A 87 -22.34 4.64 -3.24
C LYS A 87 -22.67 4.38 -4.72
N THR A 88 -23.67 5.10 -5.25
CA THR A 88 -24.08 4.98 -6.66
C THR A 88 -22.96 5.43 -7.58
N ILE A 89 -22.35 6.58 -7.34
CA ILE A 89 -21.25 7.13 -8.17
C ILE A 89 -20.00 6.23 -8.07
N LEU A 90 -19.59 5.86 -6.85
CA LEU A 90 -18.44 4.96 -6.63
C LEU A 90 -18.65 3.53 -7.18
N GLY A 91 -19.90 3.14 -7.48
CA GLY A 91 -20.25 1.87 -8.11
C GLY A 91 -20.57 2.00 -9.60
N GLY A 92 -20.68 3.21 -10.14
CA GLY A 92 -21.16 3.48 -11.49
C GLY A 92 -20.07 3.51 -12.57
N GLY A 93 -18.80 3.60 -12.16
CA GLY A 93 -17.65 3.72 -13.06
C GLY A 93 -16.34 3.92 -12.32
N TYR A 94 -15.28 4.15 -13.09
CA TYR A 94 -13.94 4.40 -12.59
C TYR A 94 -13.70 5.90 -12.33
N ILE A 95 -13.06 6.20 -11.21
CA ILE A 95 -12.75 7.56 -10.76
C ILE A 95 -11.25 7.62 -10.53
N ASP A 96 -10.57 8.56 -11.17
CA ASP A 96 -9.12 8.73 -11.05
C ASP A 96 -8.73 9.39 -9.74
N VAL A 97 -9.49 10.40 -9.32
CA VAL A 97 -9.21 11.15 -8.09
C VAL A 97 -10.46 11.27 -7.25
N LEU A 98 -10.41 10.74 -6.03
CA LEU A 98 -11.39 10.96 -4.99
C LEU A 98 -10.88 12.06 -4.04
N LYS A 99 -11.50 13.23 -4.08
CA LYS A 99 -11.08 14.41 -3.31
C LYS A 99 -12.16 14.82 -2.32
N GLY A 100 -11.83 14.99 -1.06
CA GLY A 100 -12.79 15.47 -0.06
C GLY A 100 -12.11 15.78 1.26
N ASN A 101 -12.84 16.35 2.21
CA ASN A 101 -12.31 16.47 3.56
C ASN A 101 -12.22 15.09 4.24
N ARG A 102 -11.57 15.04 5.40
CA ARG A 102 -11.38 13.80 6.17
C ARG A 102 -12.65 12.97 6.31
N SER A 103 -13.73 13.61 6.74
CA SER A 103 -14.97 12.92 7.06
C SER A 103 -15.71 12.37 5.84
N GLU A 104 -15.64 13.10 4.72
CA GLU A 104 -16.22 12.69 3.45
C GLU A 104 -15.47 11.48 2.88
N ILE A 105 -14.14 11.49 2.93
CA ILE A 105 -13.30 10.38 2.48
C ILE A 105 -13.49 9.14 3.36
N LEU A 106 -13.54 9.30 4.69
CA LEU A 106 -13.82 8.18 5.59
C LEU A 106 -15.21 7.58 5.36
N SER A 107 -16.19 8.38 4.96
CA SER A 107 -17.53 7.90 4.59
C SER A 107 -17.54 7.05 3.31
N CYS A 108 -16.48 7.11 2.50
CA CYS A 108 -16.31 6.32 1.28
C CYS A 108 -15.69 4.92 1.54
N LEU A 109 -15.24 4.63 2.77
CA LEU A 109 -14.67 3.33 3.14
C LEU A 109 -15.74 2.21 3.15
N PRO A 110 -15.38 0.96 2.81
CA PRO A 110 -16.28 -0.19 2.93
C PRO A 110 -16.78 -0.34 4.37
N GLY A 111 -18.08 -0.52 4.54
CA GLY A 111 -18.72 -0.63 5.85
C GLY A 111 -19.24 0.69 6.41
N GLY A 112 -18.71 1.83 5.94
CA GLY A 112 -19.14 3.18 6.32
C GLY A 112 -18.91 3.51 7.81
N SER A 113 -18.39 4.70 8.12
CA SER A 113 -18.52 5.22 9.47
C SER A 113 -20.01 5.50 9.74
N THR A 114 -20.63 4.77 10.67
CA THR A 114 -22.00 5.04 11.17
C THR A 114 -22.08 6.32 12.00
N VAL A 115 -20.98 7.06 12.15
CA VAL A 115 -20.93 8.35 12.83
C VAL A 115 -21.70 9.38 12.02
N GLN A 116 -22.88 9.73 12.52
CA GLN A 116 -23.76 10.73 11.93
C GLN A 116 -23.11 12.12 12.06
N GLN A 117 -22.77 12.74 10.93
CA GLN A 117 -22.17 14.08 10.94
C GLN A 117 -23.21 15.16 11.22
N ARG A 118 -22.90 16.10 12.11
CA ARG A 118 -23.61 17.37 12.27
C ARG A 118 -22.87 18.45 11.47
N GLY A 119 -23.32 18.70 10.23
CA GLY A 119 -22.74 19.72 9.35
C GLY A 119 -21.50 19.27 8.58
N VAL A 120 -21.06 20.10 7.61
CA VAL A 120 -19.82 19.90 6.83
C VAL A 120 -18.56 20.32 7.60
N ASP A 121 -18.71 21.08 8.69
CA ASP A 121 -17.60 21.78 9.35
C ASP A 121 -17.18 21.20 10.70
N SER A 122 -17.68 20.04 11.14
CA SER A 122 -17.27 19.49 12.45
C SER A 122 -17.40 17.96 12.57
N ALA A 123 -16.27 17.30 12.86
CA ALA A 123 -16.23 16.05 13.63
C ALA A 123 -14.78 15.75 14.09
N GLU A 124 -14.45 16.14 15.32
CA GLU A 124 -13.23 15.71 16.04
C GLU A 124 -13.47 14.32 16.67
N GLY A 125 -12.96 13.30 16.01
CA GLY A 125 -12.28 12.20 16.68
C GLY A 125 -10.86 12.22 16.12
N GLU A 126 -9.87 12.55 16.95
CA GLU A 126 -8.46 12.65 16.53
C GLU A 126 -7.90 11.27 16.21
N MET A 127 -8.29 10.71 15.06
CA MET A 127 -7.53 9.64 14.45
C MET A 127 -6.15 10.24 14.09
N ASN A 128 -5.09 9.57 14.52
CA ASN A 128 -3.74 10.08 14.32
C ASN A 128 -3.31 10.00 12.83
N ILE A 129 -2.21 10.65 12.46
CA ILE A 129 -1.72 10.69 11.08
C ILE A 129 -1.48 9.28 10.52
N ARG A 130 -1.01 8.33 11.35
CA ARG A 130 -0.73 6.95 10.92
C ARG A 130 -2.01 6.20 10.55
N GLU A 131 -3.04 6.32 11.37
CA GLU A 131 -4.35 5.71 11.12
C GLU A 131 -5.02 6.29 9.88
N LEU A 132 -4.99 7.63 9.73
CA LEU A 132 -5.49 8.30 8.53
C LEU A 132 -4.75 7.80 7.29
N SER A 133 -3.42 7.79 7.34
CA SER A 133 -2.56 7.36 6.23
C SER A 133 -2.83 5.91 5.83
N SER A 134 -3.01 5.02 6.81
CA SER A 134 -3.40 3.61 6.57
C SER A 134 -4.77 3.50 5.91
N ALA A 135 -5.76 4.25 6.40
CA ALA A 135 -7.13 4.22 5.88
C ALA A 135 -7.22 4.72 4.43
N ILE A 136 -6.62 5.86 4.12
CA ILE A 136 -6.68 6.46 2.78
C ILE A 136 -5.89 5.64 1.76
N ARG A 137 -4.80 5.01 2.20
CA ARG A 137 -4.01 4.07 1.39
C ARG A 137 -4.81 2.82 1.07
N GLY A 138 -5.47 2.23 2.07
CA GLY A 138 -6.36 1.09 1.87
C GLY A 138 -7.48 1.40 0.89
N LEU A 139 -8.09 2.59 0.99
CA LEU A 139 -9.11 3.06 0.05
C LEU A 139 -8.57 3.21 -1.38
N ALA A 140 -7.41 3.84 -1.53
CA ALA A 140 -6.74 4.02 -2.82
C ALA A 140 -6.39 2.69 -3.50
N ILE A 141 -5.85 1.72 -2.75
CA ILE A 141 -5.58 0.36 -3.26
C ILE A 141 -6.88 -0.33 -3.70
N LEU A 142 -7.88 -0.31 -2.83
CA LEU A 142 -9.16 -0.98 -3.08
C LEU A 142 -9.85 -0.46 -4.35
N ARG A 143 -9.80 0.86 -4.55
CA ARG A 143 -10.46 1.53 -5.69
C ARG A 143 -9.55 1.73 -6.89
N LYS A 144 -8.26 1.40 -6.75
CA LYS A 144 -7.20 1.64 -7.75
C LYS A 144 -7.18 3.10 -8.22
N ASN A 145 -7.34 4.04 -7.30
CA ASN A 145 -7.42 5.47 -7.60
C ASN A 145 -6.50 6.31 -6.71
N ILE A 146 -6.46 7.61 -6.99
CA ILE A 146 -5.79 8.60 -6.13
C ILE A 146 -6.81 9.11 -5.12
N VAL A 147 -6.45 9.11 -3.84
CA VAL A 147 -7.24 9.69 -2.76
C VAL A 147 -6.55 10.94 -2.25
N MET A 148 -7.28 12.05 -2.23
CA MET A 148 -6.86 13.33 -1.66
C MET A 148 -7.78 13.72 -0.51
N VAL A 149 -7.21 13.82 0.69
CA VAL A 149 -7.88 14.31 1.89
C VAL A 149 -7.46 15.76 2.11
N THR A 150 -8.41 16.70 2.07
CA THR A 150 -8.13 18.10 2.34
C THR A 150 -8.31 18.49 3.80
N GLY A 151 -7.51 19.45 4.27
CA GLY A 151 -7.59 20.01 5.63
C GLY A 151 -6.55 21.09 5.87
N LYS A 152 -6.13 21.28 7.14
CA LYS A 152 -4.95 22.10 7.47
C LYS A 152 -3.67 21.57 6.81
N THR A 153 -3.58 20.24 6.74
CA THR A 153 -2.59 19.49 5.97
C THR A 153 -3.38 18.64 4.98
N ASP A 154 -3.06 18.73 3.70
CA ASP A 154 -3.64 17.89 2.68
C ASP A 154 -2.84 16.58 2.57
N PHE A 155 -3.52 15.44 2.49
CA PHE A 155 -2.89 14.13 2.30
C PHE A 155 -3.27 13.52 0.95
N VAL A 156 -2.29 13.04 0.20
CA VAL A 156 -2.50 12.45 -1.15
C VAL A 156 -1.85 11.07 -1.22
N THR A 157 -2.52 10.08 -1.80
CA THR A 157 -1.92 8.76 -2.08
C THR A 157 -2.59 8.04 -3.24
N ALA A 158 -1.83 7.21 -3.95
CA ALA A 158 -2.33 6.23 -4.93
C ALA A 158 -2.20 4.77 -4.42
N GLY A 159 -2.12 4.58 -3.10
CA GLY A 159 -1.96 3.26 -2.45
C GLY A 159 -0.52 2.91 -2.05
N GLY A 160 0.46 3.68 -2.52
CA GLY A 160 1.87 3.61 -2.11
C GLY A 160 2.20 4.58 -0.98
N HIS A 161 3.15 5.48 -1.21
CA HIS A 161 3.47 6.55 -0.27
C HIS A 161 2.26 7.47 -0.03
N VAL A 162 2.23 8.07 1.16
CA VAL A 162 1.28 9.14 1.50
C VAL A 162 2.06 10.44 1.53
N TYR A 163 1.64 11.41 0.73
CA TYR A 163 2.25 12.73 0.62
C TYR A 163 1.43 13.70 1.46
N ALA A 164 2.07 14.43 2.37
CA ALA A 164 1.44 15.51 3.12
C ALA A 164 1.89 16.85 2.58
N ILE A 165 0.93 17.76 2.35
CA ILE A 165 1.15 19.10 1.86
C ILE A 165 0.68 20.07 2.95
N ASN A 166 1.62 20.85 3.48
CA ASN A 166 1.45 21.78 4.60
C ASN A 166 1.41 23.25 4.14
N ASN A 167 1.08 23.47 2.87
CA ASN A 167 0.83 24.81 2.33
C ASN A 167 -0.64 25.20 2.48
N GLY A 168 -0.91 26.50 2.45
CA GLY A 168 -2.26 27.06 2.36
C GLY A 168 -2.46 28.21 3.34
N HIS A 169 -3.67 28.78 3.35
CA HIS A 169 -4.05 29.86 4.26
C HIS A 169 -5.46 29.65 4.82
N GLU A 170 -5.72 30.11 6.04
CA GLU A 170 -7.02 29.95 6.71
C GLU A 170 -8.19 30.59 5.94
N TYR A 171 -7.90 31.64 5.14
CA TYR A 171 -8.90 32.27 4.27
C TYR A 171 -9.50 31.34 3.23
N LEU A 172 -8.81 30.26 2.85
CA LEU A 172 -9.42 29.21 2.04
C LEU A 172 -10.64 28.61 2.75
N GLY A 173 -10.60 28.41 4.06
CA GLY A 173 -11.73 27.91 4.84
C GLY A 173 -12.85 28.94 5.06
N MET A 174 -12.59 30.23 4.80
CA MET A 174 -13.55 31.32 5.02
C MET A 174 -14.28 31.76 3.74
N VAL A 175 -13.90 31.21 2.58
CA VAL A 175 -14.51 31.51 1.29
C VAL A 175 -15.26 30.27 0.79
N THR A 176 -16.54 30.43 0.51
CA THR A 176 -17.37 29.34 -0.02
C THR A 176 -16.80 28.78 -1.32
N GLY A 177 -16.73 27.45 -1.43
CA GLY A 177 -16.37 26.77 -2.66
C GLY A 177 -14.89 26.67 -3.00
N THR A 178 -13.98 27.24 -2.21
CA THR A 178 -12.52 27.04 -2.40
C THR A 178 -12.14 25.56 -2.42
N GLY A 179 -12.70 24.77 -1.50
CA GLY A 179 -12.50 23.32 -1.45
C GLY A 179 -13.04 22.62 -2.69
N CYS A 180 -14.20 23.04 -3.21
CA CYS A 180 -14.77 22.49 -4.44
C CYS A 180 -13.92 22.85 -5.67
N CYS A 181 -13.42 24.10 -5.74
CA CYS A 181 -12.64 24.60 -6.86
C CYS A 181 -11.23 23.99 -6.93
N LEU A 182 -10.71 23.46 -5.82
CA LEU A 182 -9.51 22.62 -5.88
C LEU A 182 -9.72 21.41 -6.80
N GLY A 183 -10.92 20.81 -6.80
CA GLY A 183 -11.26 19.73 -7.74
C GLY A 183 -11.15 20.14 -9.21
N THR A 184 -11.43 21.41 -9.51
CA THR A 184 -11.24 21.99 -10.85
C THR A 184 -9.76 22.14 -11.20
N THR A 185 -8.94 22.62 -10.28
CA THR A 185 -7.49 22.71 -10.49
C THR A 185 -6.89 21.33 -10.72
N ILE A 186 -7.27 20.34 -9.90
CA ILE A 186 -6.80 18.96 -10.04
C ILE A 186 -7.22 18.36 -11.38
N SER A 187 -8.47 18.58 -11.82
CA SER A 187 -8.94 18.05 -13.10
C SER A 187 -8.18 18.64 -14.29
N ALA A 188 -7.85 19.93 -14.24
CA ALA A 188 -7.00 20.57 -15.24
C ALA A 188 -5.59 19.94 -15.28
N MET A 189 -4.97 19.71 -14.12
CA MET A 189 -3.62 19.14 -14.04
C MET A 189 -3.56 17.70 -14.58
N ILE A 190 -4.50 16.84 -14.18
CA ILE A 190 -4.49 15.43 -14.64
C ILE A 190 -4.86 15.29 -16.11
N ALA A 191 -5.63 16.24 -16.67
CA ALA A 191 -5.89 16.30 -18.11
C ALA A 191 -4.63 16.73 -18.89
N ALA A 192 -3.85 17.67 -18.34
CA ALA A 192 -2.63 18.17 -18.97
C ALA A 192 -1.46 17.17 -18.87
N TYR A 193 -1.40 16.36 -17.81
CA TYR A 193 -0.32 15.40 -17.57
C TYR A 193 -0.84 13.98 -17.22
N PRO A 194 -1.45 13.29 -18.20
CA PRO A 194 -2.08 11.97 -17.97
C PRO A 194 -1.07 10.85 -17.68
N GLN A 195 0.22 11.05 -17.99
CA GLN A 195 1.28 10.05 -17.82
C GLN A 195 1.58 9.75 -16.36
N ASN A 196 1.47 10.76 -15.49
CA ASN A 196 1.60 10.59 -14.05
C ASN A 196 0.59 11.48 -13.31
N LYS A 197 -0.61 10.92 -13.13
CA LYS A 197 -1.73 11.62 -12.47
C LYS A 197 -1.45 11.94 -11.00
N LEU A 198 -0.63 11.15 -10.30
CA LEU A 198 -0.29 11.42 -8.90
C LEU A 198 0.54 12.70 -8.77
N ASP A 199 1.59 12.83 -9.59
CA ASP A 199 2.41 14.05 -9.65
C ASP A 199 1.56 15.25 -10.04
N ALA A 200 0.65 15.09 -11.01
CA ALA A 200 -0.28 16.15 -11.42
C ALA A 200 -1.21 16.59 -10.28
N VAL A 201 -1.70 15.66 -9.46
CA VAL A 201 -2.53 15.98 -8.29
C VAL A 201 -1.71 16.76 -7.25
N ILE A 202 -0.49 16.31 -6.96
CA ILE A 202 0.40 16.97 -5.99
C ILE A 202 0.77 18.38 -6.48
N ALA A 203 1.14 18.53 -7.74
CA ALA A 203 1.47 19.82 -8.35
C ALA A 203 0.28 20.78 -8.32
N GLY A 204 -0.94 20.29 -8.63
CA GLY A 204 -2.16 21.08 -8.55
C GLY A 204 -2.48 21.56 -7.14
N ALA A 205 -2.31 20.69 -6.14
CA ALA A 205 -2.49 21.06 -4.73
C ALA A 205 -1.45 22.09 -4.27
N LEU A 206 -0.19 21.92 -4.63
CA LEU A 206 0.88 22.87 -4.31
C LEU A 206 0.64 24.23 -4.96
N LEU A 207 0.33 24.27 -6.26
CA LEU A 207 0.02 25.52 -6.96
C LEU A 207 -1.13 26.26 -6.27
N TYR A 208 -2.21 25.54 -5.95
CA TYR A 208 -3.41 26.12 -5.34
C TYR A 208 -3.12 26.68 -3.94
N ASN A 209 -2.44 25.90 -3.10
CA ASN A 209 -2.17 26.30 -1.73
C ASN A 209 -1.08 27.37 -1.61
N ILE A 210 -0.06 27.35 -2.48
CA ILE A 210 0.97 28.39 -2.52
C ILE A 210 0.41 29.70 -3.06
N ALA A 211 -0.45 29.66 -4.09
CA ALA A 211 -1.15 30.85 -4.55
C ALA A 211 -2.02 31.49 -3.44
N ALA A 212 -2.65 30.66 -2.59
CA ALA A 212 -3.38 31.15 -1.42
C ALA A 212 -2.46 31.83 -0.38
N GLU A 213 -1.29 31.25 -0.09
CA GLU A 213 -0.29 31.88 0.79
C GLU A 213 0.19 33.22 0.21
N MET A 214 0.47 33.28 -1.09
CA MET A 214 0.90 34.49 -1.78
C MET A 214 -0.18 35.57 -1.76
N ALA A 215 -1.44 35.19 -2.02
CA ALA A 215 -2.57 36.12 -2.00
C ALA A 215 -2.78 36.70 -0.61
N ALA A 216 -2.77 35.87 0.42
CA ALA A 216 -2.95 36.31 1.80
C ALA A 216 -1.82 37.25 2.28
N ALA A 217 -0.62 37.13 1.71
CA ALA A 217 0.52 37.97 2.03
C ALA A 217 0.51 39.34 1.33
N ARG A 218 -0.43 39.62 0.42
CA ARG A 218 -0.51 40.91 -0.27
C ARG A 218 -1.07 42.00 0.64
N ASP A 219 -0.52 43.21 0.54
CA ASP A 219 -0.91 44.36 1.36
C ASP A 219 -2.36 44.82 1.12
N ASP A 220 -2.95 44.53 -0.04
CA ASP A 220 -4.34 44.87 -0.38
C ASP A 220 -5.36 43.85 0.17
N VAL A 221 -4.91 42.70 0.68
CA VAL A 221 -5.78 41.71 1.30
C VAL A 221 -6.01 42.06 2.77
N LYS A 222 -7.29 42.26 3.13
CA LYS A 222 -7.77 42.71 4.44
C LYS A 222 -8.75 41.72 5.09
N GLY A 223 -9.01 40.60 4.42
CA GLY A 223 -9.97 39.58 4.86
C GLY A 223 -10.45 38.72 3.70
N PRO A 224 -11.39 37.79 3.95
CA PRO A 224 -11.85 36.82 2.96
C PRO A 224 -12.49 37.45 1.72
N GLY A 225 -13.11 38.63 1.85
CA GLY A 225 -13.69 39.35 0.72
C GLY A 225 -12.64 39.85 -0.29
N SER A 226 -11.58 40.51 0.18
CA SER A 226 -10.47 40.95 -0.68
C SER A 226 -9.50 39.83 -1.05
N PHE A 227 -9.53 38.70 -0.32
CA PHE A 227 -8.74 37.52 -0.64
C PHE A 227 -9.16 36.85 -1.95
N VAL A 228 -10.46 36.76 -2.28
CA VAL A 228 -10.93 36.06 -3.50
C VAL A 228 -10.30 36.59 -4.80
N PRO A 229 -10.36 37.89 -5.11
CA PRO A 229 -9.72 38.40 -6.32
C PRO A 229 -8.19 38.23 -6.28
N ALA A 230 -7.55 38.51 -5.14
CA ALA A 230 -6.11 38.31 -4.97
C ALA A 230 -5.69 36.85 -5.19
N PHE A 231 -6.50 35.90 -4.74
CA PHE A 231 -6.27 34.48 -4.92
C PHE A 231 -6.34 34.06 -6.38
N LEU A 232 -7.33 34.57 -7.12
CA LEU A 232 -7.44 34.34 -8.57
C LEU A 232 -6.25 34.94 -9.32
N ASP A 233 -5.80 36.14 -8.94
CA ASP A 233 -4.60 36.77 -9.51
C ASP A 233 -3.36 35.92 -9.27
N GLU A 234 -3.16 35.41 -8.04
CA GLU A 234 -1.96 34.61 -7.74
C GLU A 234 -1.99 33.24 -8.42
N LEU A 235 -3.16 32.60 -8.59
CA LEU A 235 -3.27 31.41 -9.43
C LEU A 235 -2.82 31.69 -10.87
N TYR A 236 -3.26 32.81 -11.42
CA TYR A 236 -2.86 33.24 -12.76
C TYR A 236 -1.36 33.55 -12.84
N ASN A 237 -0.82 34.31 -11.88
CA ASN A 237 0.59 34.70 -11.85
C ASN A 237 1.51 33.47 -11.74
N VAL A 238 1.21 32.53 -10.84
CA VAL A 238 1.96 31.27 -10.70
C VAL A 238 1.93 30.48 -12.00
N ARG A 239 0.77 30.35 -12.65
CA ARG A 239 0.63 29.68 -13.94
C ARG A 239 1.44 30.37 -15.04
N VAL A 240 1.39 31.69 -15.14
CA VAL A 240 2.13 32.48 -16.14
C VAL A 240 3.64 32.39 -15.92
N ALA A 241 4.11 32.49 -14.67
CA ALA A 241 5.51 32.32 -14.32
C ALA A 241 6.00 30.92 -14.73
N THR A 242 5.25 29.87 -14.37
CA THR A 242 5.57 28.49 -14.71
C THR A 242 5.66 28.29 -16.23
N ALA A 243 4.72 28.84 -17.00
CA ALA A 243 4.74 28.76 -18.46
C ALA A 243 5.96 29.47 -19.11
N LYS A 244 6.56 30.44 -18.41
CA LYS A 244 7.80 31.11 -18.81
C LYS A 244 9.07 30.42 -18.30
N GLY A 245 8.94 29.29 -17.61
CA GLY A 245 10.05 28.55 -17.00
C GLY A 245 10.48 29.06 -15.63
N ASP A 246 9.77 30.04 -15.05
CA ASP A 246 10.01 30.49 -13.68
C ASP A 246 9.22 29.63 -12.69
N ILE A 247 9.96 28.77 -12.00
CA ILE A 247 9.44 27.86 -10.97
C ILE A 247 9.89 28.26 -9.56
N SER A 248 10.33 29.50 -9.36
CA SER A 248 10.83 30.01 -8.07
C SER A 248 9.79 29.86 -6.94
N TRP A 249 8.50 29.94 -7.27
CA TRP A 249 7.40 29.73 -6.32
C TRP A 249 7.43 28.34 -5.65
N LEU A 250 8.00 27.32 -6.29
CA LEU A 250 8.13 25.98 -5.70
C LEU A 250 9.05 25.95 -4.47
N GLN A 251 9.90 26.96 -4.27
CA GLN A 251 10.70 27.08 -3.04
C GLN A 251 9.82 27.24 -1.78
N ARG A 252 8.54 27.60 -1.95
CA ARG A 252 7.54 27.68 -0.88
C ARG A 252 6.90 26.33 -0.57
N ALA A 253 7.16 25.28 -1.35
CA ALA A 253 6.55 23.97 -1.16
C ALA A 253 6.95 23.36 0.19
N LYS A 254 5.95 23.06 1.02
CA LYS A 254 6.07 22.39 2.31
C LYS A 254 5.43 21.01 2.16
N PHE A 255 6.21 20.01 1.73
CA PHE A 255 5.69 18.65 1.55
C PHE A 255 6.55 17.61 2.27
N GLU A 256 5.88 16.59 2.82
CA GLU A 256 6.49 15.47 3.51
C GLU A 256 6.02 14.15 2.88
N ILE A 257 6.90 13.15 2.83
CA ILE A 257 6.57 11.82 2.31
C ILE A 257 6.55 10.83 3.47
N PHE A 258 5.36 10.31 3.78
CA PHE A 258 5.20 9.19 4.69
C PHE A 258 5.44 7.89 3.95
N VAL A 259 6.62 7.33 4.16
CA VAL A 259 6.95 5.98 3.69
C VAL A 259 6.30 4.97 4.62
N HIS A 260 5.13 4.46 4.21
CA HIS A 260 4.62 3.23 4.78
C HIS A 260 5.49 2.07 4.31
N HIS A 261 6.45 1.70 5.15
CA HIS A 261 7.03 0.37 5.12
C HIS A 261 5.87 -0.62 5.16
N GLY A 262 5.76 -1.50 4.14
CA GLY A 262 4.62 -2.41 3.97
C GLY A 262 4.15 -3.00 5.29
N ALA A 263 2.84 -3.20 5.45
CA ALA A 263 2.25 -3.59 6.74
C ALA A 263 2.97 -4.81 7.33
N ARG A 264 3.47 -5.72 6.48
CA ARG A 264 4.29 -6.87 6.88
C ARG A 264 5.72 -6.53 7.33
N LYS A 265 6.38 -5.52 6.76
CA LYS A 265 7.73 -5.10 7.21
C LYS A 265 7.67 -4.52 8.62
N THR A 266 6.65 -3.69 8.89
CA THR A 266 6.41 -3.16 10.25
C THR A 266 6.02 -4.28 11.22
N ALA A 267 5.15 -5.21 10.80
CA ALA A 267 4.80 -6.40 11.59
C ALA A 267 6.01 -7.26 11.95
N SER A 268 6.87 -7.59 10.96
CA SER A 268 8.08 -8.39 11.15
C SER A 268 9.03 -7.74 12.16
N LEU A 269 9.16 -6.40 12.14
CA LEU A 269 9.98 -5.66 13.09
C LEU A 269 9.46 -5.76 14.53
N LEU A 270 8.15 -5.53 14.73
CA LEU A 270 7.52 -5.62 16.05
C LEU A 270 7.63 -7.03 16.64
N THR A 271 7.40 -8.05 15.82
CA THR A 271 7.58 -9.44 16.24
C THR A 271 9.05 -9.76 16.53
N THR A 272 9.98 -9.26 15.73
CA THR A 272 11.43 -9.44 15.97
C THR A 272 11.83 -8.84 17.31
N GLN A 273 11.37 -7.63 17.66
CA GLN A 273 11.62 -7.02 18.97
C GLN A 273 11.08 -7.88 20.11
N LYS A 274 9.84 -8.39 19.98
CA LYS A 274 9.22 -9.28 20.98
C LYS A 274 10.04 -10.56 21.17
N VAL A 275 10.45 -11.20 20.08
CA VAL A 275 11.23 -12.45 20.12
C VAL A 275 12.62 -12.22 20.70
N LEU A 276 13.30 -11.11 20.36
CA LEU A 276 14.61 -10.77 20.93
C LEU A 276 14.52 -10.50 22.44
N ARG A 277 13.51 -9.75 22.90
CA ARG A 277 13.28 -9.53 24.34
C ARG A 277 12.99 -10.85 25.07
N ALA A 278 12.20 -11.74 24.46
CA ALA A 278 11.95 -13.05 25.03
C ALA A 278 13.20 -13.94 25.05
N ALA A 279 14.03 -13.88 24.02
CA ALA A 279 15.29 -14.62 23.96
C ALA A 279 16.24 -14.21 25.10
N GLN A 280 16.28 -12.92 25.46
CA GLN A 280 17.05 -12.44 26.62
C GLN A 280 16.53 -13.04 27.94
N VAL A 281 15.21 -13.05 28.15
CA VAL A 281 14.58 -13.61 29.35
C VAL A 281 14.82 -15.12 29.44
N LEU A 282 14.64 -15.85 28.34
CA LEU A 282 14.80 -17.29 28.24
C LEU A 282 16.25 -17.75 28.04
N LYS A 283 17.21 -16.81 28.00
CA LYS A 283 18.65 -17.06 27.75
C LYS A 283 18.91 -17.87 26.48
N ILE A 284 18.13 -17.61 25.44
CA ILE A 284 18.27 -18.22 24.12
C ILE A 284 19.35 -17.45 23.34
N PRO A 285 20.38 -18.11 22.79
CA PRO A 285 21.43 -17.45 22.04
C PRO A 285 20.90 -16.84 20.74
N VAL A 286 21.28 -15.59 20.45
CA VAL A 286 20.82 -14.84 19.28
C VAL A 286 21.94 -14.74 18.25
N VAL A 287 21.65 -15.14 17.01
CA VAL A 287 22.53 -14.97 15.84
C VAL A 287 21.91 -13.95 14.89
N VAL A 288 22.69 -12.95 14.49
CA VAL A 288 22.25 -11.89 13.57
C VAL A 288 23.13 -11.86 12.34
N THR A 289 22.49 -11.69 11.18
CA THR A 289 23.22 -11.47 9.93
C THR A 289 22.66 -10.28 9.16
N THR A 290 23.53 -9.50 8.52
CA THR A 290 23.13 -8.54 7.48
C THR A 290 23.47 -9.09 6.09
N GLN A 291 22.77 -8.61 5.06
CA GLN A 291 23.06 -8.97 3.68
C GLN A 291 23.78 -7.81 2.99
N ASN A 292 25.06 -7.95 2.68
CA ASN A 292 25.87 -6.92 2.01
C ASN A 292 25.64 -5.51 2.58
N ARG A 293 26.09 -5.29 3.82
CA ARG A 293 25.86 -4.09 4.62
C ARG A 293 26.24 -2.80 3.91
N ALA A 294 27.29 -2.84 3.10
CA ALA A 294 27.75 -1.70 2.31
C ALA A 294 26.71 -1.23 1.27
N LYS A 295 25.86 -2.14 0.75
CA LYS A 295 24.84 -1.81 -0.26
C LYS A 295 23.43 -1.70 0.31
N LEU A 296 23.07 -2.57 1.26
CA LEU A 296 21.69 -2.68 1.76
C LEU A 296 21.49 -2.05 3.14
N GLY A 297 22.56 -1.54 3.76
CA GLY A 297 22.54 -0.95 5.09
C GLY A 297 22.73 -1.98 6.21
N GLY A 298 22.93 -1.45 7.42
CA GLY A 298 23.11 -2.24 8.64
C GLY A 298 21.81 -2.67 9.31
N ILE A 299 21.95 -3.16 10.54
CA ILE A 299 20.82 -3.46 11.41
C ILE A 299 20.03 -2.17 11.66
N VAL A 300 18.71 -2.25 11.55
CA VAL A 300 17.84 -1.07 11.74
C VAL A 300 17.87 -0.59 13.20
N PRO A 301 17.82 0.73 13.46
CA PRO A 301 17.95 1.29 14.81
C PRO A 301 17.00 0.69 15.84
N GLU A 302 15.79 0.31 15.42
CA GLU A 302 14.72 -0.21 16.26
C GLU A 302 15.04 -1.56 16.93
N ILE A 303 15.97 -2.34 16.38
CA ILE A 303 16.43 -3.61 16.98
C ILE A 303 17.91 -3.61 17.35
N ALA A 304 18.68 -2.61 16.93
CA ALA A 304 20.12 -2.54 17.14
C ALA A 304 20.53 -2.66 18.63
N ALA A 305 19.74 -2.09 19.55
CA ALA A 305 19.99 -2.22 20.98
C ALA A 305 19.74 -3.64 21.53
N LEU A 306 18.78 -4.36 20.95
CA LEU A 306 18.40 -5.72 21.37
C LEU A 306 19.35 -6.79 20.81
N THR A 307 20.16 -6.44 19.80
CA THR A 307 21.11 -7.34 19.15
C THR A 307 22.56 -7.14 19.60
N LYS A 308 22.84 -6.24 20.56
CA LYS A 308 24.20 -5.96 21.03
C LYS A 308 24.89 -7.18 21.62
N ASP A 309 24.13 -8.01 22.32
CA ASP A 309 24.61 -9.23 22.98
C ASP A 309 24.41 -10.47 22.11
N ALA A 310 24.22 -10.30 20.80
CA ALA A 310 24.16 -11.42 19.86
C ALA A 310 25.48 -12.19 19.89
N VAL A 311 25.40 -13.53 19.94
CA VAL A 311 26.59 -14.38 19.95
C VAL A 311 27.37 -14.29 18.63
N ILE A 312 26.67 -13.95 17.54
CA ILE A 312 27.25 -13.69 16.23
C ILE A 312 26.53 -12.51 15.59
N ASP A 313 27.28 -11.53 15.09
CA ASP A 313 26.85 -10.49 14.14
C ASP A 313 27.75 -10.58 12.90
N LEU A 314 27.19 -11.04 11.79
CA LEU A 314 27.94 -11.31 10.57
C LEU A 314 27.32 -10.64 9.34
N ASP A 315 28.11 -9.92 8.57
CA ASP A 315 27.69 -9.49 7.23
C ASP A 315 27.99 -10.58 6.19
N LYS A 316 26.99 -10.93 5.38
CA LYS A 316 27.09 -12.02 4.40
C LYS A 316 26.63 -11.60 3.01
N THR A 317 27.15 -12.30 2.01
CA THR A 317 26.66 -12.25 0.63
C THR A 317 25.87 -13.51 0.25
N CYS A 318 26.08 -14.63 0.95
CA CYS A 318 25.26 -15.83 0.81
C CYS A 318 23.82 -15.55 1.26
N PHE A 319 22.81 -16.08 0.56
CA PHE A 319 21.41 -15.87 0.96
C PHE A 319 21.04 -16.60 2.25
N SER A 320 21.57 -17.82 2.45
CA SER A 320 21.43 -18.56 3.71
C SER A 320 22.30 -17.98 4.82
N MET A 321 21.82 -18.03 6.07
CA MET A 321 22.64 -17.74 7.26
C MET A 321 23.62 -18.88 7.59
N VAL A 322 23.45 -20.07 7.00
CA VAL A 322 24.30 -21.24 7.28
C VAL A 322 25.60 -21.17 6.47
N VAL A 323 26.39 -20.14 6.76
CA VAL A 323 27.75 -19.95 6.23
C VAL A 323 28.78 -20.64 7.14
N PRO A 324 30.02 -20.94 6.66
CA PRO A 324 31.00 -21.67 7.44
C PRO A 324 31.22 -21.13 8.87
N GLU A 325 31.27 -19.81 9.02
CA GLU A 325 31.46 -19.11 10.29
C GLU A 325 30.36 -19.42 11.31
N ILE A 326 29.11 -19.50 10.85
CA ILE A 326 27.95 -19.83 11.70
C ILE A 326 27.86 -21.35 11.91
N ALA A 327 28.13 -22.14 10.87
CA ALA A 327 28.04 -23.60 10.92
C ALA A 327 29.09 -24.24 11.84
N SER A 328 30.29 -23.64 11.95
CA SER A 328 31.34 -24.11 12.86
C SER A 328 31.21 -23.59 14.29
N HIS A 329 30.37 -22.58 14.53
CA HIS A 329 30.21 -21.98 15.85
C HIS A 329 29.42 -22.89 16.78
N GLU A 330 29.76 -22.93 18.07
CA GLU A 330 29.14 -23.81 19.08
C GLU A 330 27.61 -23.67 19.21
N VAL A 331 27.08 -22.52 18.79
CA VAL A 331 25.63 -22.23 18.76
C VAL A 331 24.88 -23.16 17.81
N LEU A 332 25.53 -23.63 16.74
CA LEU A 332 24.95 -24.50 15.73
C LEU A 332 25.69 -25.83 15.57
N ALA A 333 27.00 -25.84 15.81
CA ALA A 333 27.84 -27.03 15.71
C ALA A 333 27.48 -28.11 16.74
N GLY A 334 27.70 -29.37 16.36
CA GLY A 334 27.53 -30.53 17.23
C GLY A 334 26.15 -31.16 17.15
N SER A 335 25.38 -31.10 18.24
CA SER A 335 24.09 -31.78 18.38
C SER A 335 22.96 -31.04 17.66
N LYS A 336 21.90 -31.79 17.30
CA LYS A 336 20.68 -31.23 16.71
C LYS A 336 20.12 -30.14 17.62
N ARG A 337 19.81 -29.00 17.03
CA ARG A 337 19.27 -27.82 17.71
C ARG A 337 17.82 -27.58 17.28
N THR A 338 17.11 -26.81 18.11
CA THR A 338 15.85 -26.18 17.72
C THR A 338 16.15 -24.72 17.39
N VAL A 339 15.79 -24.27 16.19
CA VAL A 339 16.10 -22.93 15.68
C VAL A 339 14.80 -22.22 15.35
N VAL A 340 14.66 -20.98 15.79
CA VAL A 340 13.55 -20.08 15.41
C VAL A 340 14.09 -18.99 14.48
N ILE A 341 13.36 -18.70 13.41
CA ILE A 341 13.75 -17.72 12.40
C ILE A 341 12.70 -16.60 12.30
N VAL A 342 13.21 -15.37 12.33
CA VAL A 342 12.51 -14.12 11.98
C VAL A 342 13.39 -13.34 11.02
N GLY A 343 12.81 -12.48 10.18
CA GLY A 343 13.59 -11.64 9.28
C GLY A 343 12.90 -11.30 7.96
N ILE A 344 13.64 -10.61 7.10
CA ILE A 344 13.14 -10.12 5.81
C ILE A 344 13.55 -11.05 4.66
N GLU A 345 12.88 -10.90 3.52
CA GLU A 345 13.03 -11.76 2.34
C GLU A 345 12.67 -13.21 2.61
N SER A 346 11.41 -13.42 3.02
CA SER A 346 10.80 -14.73 3.32
C SER A 346 11.08 -15.79 2.24
N HIS A 347 10.98 -15.42 0.96
CA HIS A 347 11.16 -16.28 -0.21
C HIS A 347 12.63 -16.54 -0.57
N ILE A 348 13.58 -15.78 0.00
CA ILE A 348 15.01 -15.88 -0.31
C ILE A 348 15.78 -16.30 0.94
N CYS A 349 16.14 -15.34 1.80
CA CYS A 349 17.08 -15.55 2.89
C CYS A 349 16.48 -16.46 3.97
N VAL A 350 15.23 -16.22 4.37
CA VAL A 350 14.54 -17.05 5.37
C VAL A 350 14.37 -18.48 4.85
N THR A 351 13.85 -18.62 3.62
CA THR A 351 13.62 -19.94 3.03
C THR A 351 14.91 -20.73 2.88
N GLN A 352 15.96 -20.15 2.29
CA GLN A 352 17.24 -20.86 2.11
C GLN A 352 17.89 -21.24 3.44
N THR A 353 17.83 -20.35 4.44
CA THR A 353 18.34 -20.65 5.78
C THR A 353 17.59 -21.81 6.43
N ALA A 354 16.26 -21.80 6.37
CA ALA A 354 15.44 -22.84 6.96
C ALA A 354 15.69 -24.20 6.30
N LEU A 355 15.82 -24.25 4.97
CA LEU A 355 16.10 -25.48 4.23
C LEU A 355 17.48 -26.05 4.55
N ASP A 356 18.51 -25.21 4.63
CA ASP A 356 19.87 -25.65 5.00
C ASP A 356 19.91 -26.21 6.43
N LEU A 357 19.19 -25.59 7.37
CA LEU A 357 19.08 -26.08 8.76
C LEU A 357 18.32 -27.42 8.84
N ILE A 358 17.23 -27.58 8.10
CA ILE A 358 16.51 -28.85 8.00
C ILE A 358 17.41 -29.94 7.40
N ALA A 359 18.19 -29.62 6.37
CA ALA A 359 19.13 -30.56 5.75
C ALA A 359 20.26 -31.01 6.70
N GLN A 360 20.59 -30.20 7.71
CA GLN A 360 21.50 -30.54 8.79
C GLN A 360 20.82 -31.28 9.96
N GLY A 361 19.50 -31.48 9.90
CA GLY A 361 18.73 -32.24 10.87
C GLY A 361 18.28 -31.44 12.10
N HIS A 362 18.33 -30.11 12.05
CA HIS A 362 17.78 -29.24 13.09
C HIS A 362 16.25 -29.20 13.01
N ARG A 363 15.58 -28.94 14.15
CA ARG A 363 14.16 -28.60 14.17
C ARG A 363 14.03 -27.10 13.92
N VAL A 364 13.30 -26.70 12.88
CA VAL A 364 13.22 -25.29 12.46
C VAL A 364 11.81 -24.76 12.63
N TYR A 365 11.70 -23.59 13.26
CA TYR A 365 10.50 -22.78 13.33
C TYR A 365 10.68 -21.52 12.49
N VAL A 366 9.67 -21.16 11.72
CA VAL A 366 9.57 -19.86 11.06
C VAL A 366 8.33 -19.17 11.58
N LEU A 367 8.50 -18.00 12.20
CA LEU A 367 7.40 -17.25 12.78
C LEU A 367 6.72 -16.44 11.68
N ALA A 368 5.49 -16.79 11.31
CA ALA A 368 4.77 -16.19 10.20
C ALA A 368 4.60 -14.67 10.39
N ASP A 369 4.29 -14.25 11.61
CA ASP A 369 4.18 -12.84 12.03
C ASP A 369 5.55 -12.15 12.21
N GLY A 370 6.65 -12.89 12.12
CA GLY A 370 8.02 -12.41 12.22
C GLY A 370 8.76 -12.28 10.88
N VAL A 371 8.11 -12.60 9.75
CA VAL A 371 8.76 -12.54 8.43
C VAL A 371 8.11 -11.58 7.45
N SER A 372 8.92 -11.00 6.56
CA SER A 372 8.43 -10.11 5.50
C SER A 372 9.21 -10.29 4.19
N SER A 373 8.81 -9.56 3.15
CA SER A 373 9.39 -9.62 1.80
C SER A 373 9.16 -8.27 1.13
N CYS A 374 10.06 -7.86 0.23
CA CYS A 374 9.83 -6.68 -0.62
C CYS A 374 8.54 -6.83 -1.47
N ASN A 375 8.22 -8.07 -1.88
CA ASN A 375 6.96 -8.44 -2.51
C ASN A 375 6.08 -9.19 -1.49
N GLU A 376 5.01 -8.57 -0.98
CA GLU A 376 4.19 -9.14 0.10
C GLU A 376 3.49 -10.45 -0.30
N GLN A 377 3.20 -10.64 -1.60
CA GLN A 377 2.58 -11.84 -2.17
C GLN A 377 3.48 -13.08 -2.07
N GLU A 378 4.81 -12.90 -1.99
CA GLU A 378 5.76 -14.00 -1.86
C GLU A 378 5.71 -14.67 -0.48
N VAL A 379 5.32 -13.93 0.55
CA VAL A 379 5.33 -14.43 1.93
C VAL A 379 4.43 -15.65 2.12
N PRO A 380 3.13 -15.63 1.76
CA PRO A 380 2.28 -16.83 1.91
C PRO A 380 2.79 -18.02 1.10
N ILE A 381 3.37 -17.79 -0.09
CA ILE A 381 3.93 -18.85 -0.94
C ILE A 381 5.16 -19.50 -0.27
N ALA A 382 6.09 -18.67 0.21
CA ALA A 382 7.28 -19.13 0.92
C ALA A 382 6.91 -19.91 2.19
N LEU A 383 5.97 -19.39 3.00
CA LEU A 383 5.49 -20.06 4.20
C LEU A 383 4.77 -21.38 3.89
N ALA A 384 4.02 -21.47 2.79
CA ALA A 384 3.38 -22.72 2.37
C ALA A 384 4.43 -23.77 2.00
N ARG A 385 5.43 -23.38 1.19
CA ARG A 385 6.55 -24.26 0.84
C ARG A 385 7.29 -24.78 2.08
N LEU A 386 7.64 -23.89 3.00
CA LEU A 386 8.39 -24.25 4.21
C LEU A 386 7.66 -25.31 5.05
N ARG A 387 6.33 -25.23 5.15
CA ARG A 387 5.53 -26.28 5.83
C ARG A 387 5.70 -27.64 5.17
N THR A 388 5.67 -27.70 3.84
CA THR A 388 5.83 -28.95 3.08
C THR A 388 7.24 -29.55 3.24
N GLU A 389 8.23 -28.70 3.45
CA GLU A 389 9.65 -29.07 3.63
C GLU A 389 9.98 -29.46 5.08
N GLY A 390 8.98 -29.52 5.97
CA GLY A 390 9.14 -29.96 7.36
C GLY A 390 9.48 -28.85 8.37
N VAL A 391 9.41 -27.59 7.96
CA VAL A 391 9.56 -26.43 8.87
C VAL A 391 8.26 -26.17 9.61
N VAL A 392 8.32 -25.97 10.92
CA VAL A 392 7.16 -25.60 11.74
C VAL A 392 6.86 -24.12 11.53
N VAL A 393 5.84 -23.81 10.74
CA VAL A 393 5.37 -22.43 10.56
C VAL A 393 4.27 -22.14 11.59
N THR A 394 4.57 -21.24 12.53
CA THR A 394 3.69 -20.88 13.66
C THR A 394 3.70 -19.37 13.90
N THR A 395 3.03 -18.88 14.94
CA THR A 395 3.10 -17.48 15.39
C THR A 395 4.08 -17.32 16.53
N SER A 396 4.59 -16.10 16.72
CA SER A 396 5.49 -15.80 17.82
C SER A 396 4.91 -16.10 19.19
N GLU A 397 3.61 -15.85 19.41
CA GLU A 397 2.95 -16.15 20.69
C GLU A 397 2.85 -17.65 20.94
N SER A 398 2.39 -18.42 19.96
CA SER A 398 2.34 -19.89 20.06
C SER A 398 3.72 -20.49 20.32
N TRP A 399 4.74 -20.01 19.61
CA TRP A 399 6.13 -20.45 19.80
C TRP A 399 6.66 -20.15 21.21
N LEU A 400 6.35 -18.97 21.77
CA LEU A 400 6.81 -18.60 23.12
C LEU A 400 6.27 -19.57 24.18
N TYR A 401 4.97 -19.87 24.14
CA TYR A 401 4.37 -20.82 25.09
C TYR A 401 4.83 -22.25 24.84
N GLU A 402 4.99 -22.67 23.59
CA GLU A 402 5.53 -24.00 23.26
C GLU A 402 6.98 -24.16 23.77
N THR A 403 7.79 -23.10 23.65
CA THR A 403 9.20 -23.11 24.08
C THR A 403 9.33 -23.15 25.61
N MET A 404 8.46 -22.46 26.34
CA MET A 404 8.46 -22.49 27.81
C MET A 404 7.99 -23.84 28.36
N GLY A 405 7.03 -24.50 27.71
CA GLY A 405 6.53 -25.83 28.05
C GLY A 405 5.72 -25.94 29.35
N ASP A 406 6.02 -25.12 30.36
CA ASP A 406 5.36 -25.10 31.67
C ASP A 406 5.27 -23.66 32.22
N ALA A 407 4.17 -23.34 32.88
CA ALA A 407 3.99 -22.07 33.59
C ALA A 407 4.75 -22.01 34.93
N ALA A 408 5.30 -23.14 35.40
CA ALA A 408 6.05 -23.24 36.65
C ALA A 408 7.51 -22.73 36.56
N ILE A 409 8.04 -22.46 35.37
CA ILE A 409 9.42 -21.96 35.22
C ILE A 409 9.55 -20.52 35.77
N SER A 410 10.74 -20.16 36.26
CA SER A 410 11.02 -18.84 36.82
C SER A 410 10.75 -17.69 35.84
N GLU A 411 11.03 -17.92 34.56
CA GLU A 411 10.97 -16.97 33.46
C GLU A 411 9.53 -16.69 32.99
N PHE A 412 8.56 -17.55 33.36
CA PHE A 412 7.20 -17.49 32.84
C PHE A 412 6.54 -16.14 33.09
N ARG A 413 6.71 -15.58 34.29
CA ARG A 413 6.08 -14.31 34.68
C ARG A 413 6.55 -13.16 33.78
N ASP A 414 7.84 -13.14 33.45
CA ASP A 414 8.43 -12.08 32.63
C ASP A 414 8.02 -12.21 31.16
N VAL A 415 7.97 -13.44 30.64
CA VAL A 415 7.47 -13.69 29.26
C VAL A 415 5.97 -13.39 29.16
N ALA A 416 5.16 -13.80 30.14
CA ALA A 416 3.73 -13.50 30.16
C ALA A 416 3.46 -11.99 30.22
N LYS A 417 4.27 -11.25 31.01
CA LYS A 417 4.22 -9.79 31.04
C LYS A 417 4.58 -9.20 29.68
N LEU A 418 5.63 -9.69 29.02
CA LEU A 418 6.02 -9.27 27.67
C LEU A 418 4.93 -9.51 26.63
N VAL A 419 4.27 -10.67 26.65
CA VAL A 419 3.14 -10.98 25.74
C VAL A 419 1.99 -9.99 25.99
N LYS A 420 1.68 -9.68 27.24
CA LYS A 420 0.65 -8.69 27.60
C LYS A 420 1.03 -7.27 27.14
N GLU A 421 2.27 -6.86 27.37
CA GLU A 421 2.80 -5.54 26.95
C GLU A 421 2.75 -5.37 25.43
N THR A 422 3.02 -6.44 24.67
CA THR A 422 3.10 -6.42 23.20
C THR A 422 1.80 -6.85 22.51
N GLY A 423 0.68 -6.85 23.22
CA GLY A 423 -0.59 -7.38 22.72
C GLY A 423 -1.17 -6.57 21.55
N ALA A 424 -1.00 -5.25 21.55
CA ALA A 424 -1.48 -4.38 20.47
C ALA A 424 -0.63 -4.56 19.20
N GLU A 425 0.68 -4.63 19.36
CA GLU A 425 1.66 -4.90 18.30
C GLU A 425 1.42 -6.29 17.70
N THR A 426 1.14 -7.30 18.53
CA THR A 426 0.84 -8.66 18.09
C THR A 426 -0.44 -8.70 17.26
N LYS A 427 -1.51 -8.02 17.69
CA LYS A 427 -2.73 -7.87 16.87
C LYS A 427 -2.44 -7.23 15.51
N THR A 428 -1.60 -6.21 15.50
CA THR A 428 -1.16 -5.53 14.27
C THR A 428 -0.38 -6.48 13.35
N ALA A 429 0.54 -7.26 13.91
CA ALA A 429 1.35 -8.21 13.15
C ALA A 429 0.51 -9.35 12.56
N LEU A 430 -0.42 -9.91 13.35
CA LEU A 430 -1.32 -10.97 12.91
C LEU A 430 -2.33 -10.49 11.87
N ALA A 431 -2.80 -9.24 11.94
CA ALA A 431 -3.68 -8.67 10.91
C ALA A 431 -3.01 -8.67 9.52
N GLY A 432 -1.68 -8.54 9.44
CA GLY A 432 -0.92 -8.64 8.21
C GLY A 432 -0.84 -10.05 7.61
N LEU A 433 -1.09 -11.10 8.42
CA LEU A 433 -1.19 -12.49 7.95
C LEU A 433 -2.55 -12.78 7.32
N LEU A 434 -3.60 -12.19 7.88
CA LEU A 434 -4.97 -12.28 7.41
C LEU A 434 -5.19 -11.24 6.30
N SER A 435 -4.47 -11.38 5.18
CA SER A 435 -4.80 -10.59 3.98
C SER A 435 -6.25 -10.88 3.60
N LYS A 436 -7.14 -9.93 3.87
CA LYS A 436 -8.59 -9.99 3.55
C LYS A 436 -8.88 -10.08 2.04
N ASP A 437 -7.85 -10.13 1.20
CA ASP A 437 -7.93 -10.09 -0.26
C ASP A 437 -7.58 -11.41 -0.95
N ILE A 438 -7.60 -12.54 -0.24
CA ILE A 438 -7.76 -13.85 -0.90
C ILE A 438 -9.25 -14.22 -0.84
N LYS A 439 -10.08 -13.50 -1.60
CA LYS A 439 -11.29 -14.10 -2.16
C LYS A 439 -10.82 -15.01 -3.29
N ILE A 440 -10.49 -16.26 -2.96
CA ILE A 440 -10.64 -17.32 -3.96
C ILE A 440 -12.15 -17.43 -4.13
N THR A 441 -12.67 -16.82 -5.18
CA THR A 441 -14.02 -17.14 -5.67
C THR A 441 -13.97 -18.61 -6.05
N LEU A 442 -14.47 -19.49 -5.17
CA LEU A 442 -14.86 -20.84 -5.53
C LEU A 442 -16.17 -20.74 -6.33
N ASP A 443 -16.09 -20.18 -7.54
CA ASP A 443 -17.13 -20.35 -8.55
C ASP A 443 -16.60 -21.38 -9.55
N SER A 444 -17.00 -22.62 -9.28
CA SER A 444 -17.14 -23.80 -10.16
C SER A 444 -16.35 -23.86 -11.48
N CYS A 445 -15.59 -24.96 -11.59
CA CYS A 445 -14.99 -25.58 -12.77
C CYS A 445 -13.64 -25.02 -13.24
N PHE A 446 -12.55 -25.66 -12.83
CA PHE A 446 -11.82 -26.61 -13.69
C PHE A 446 -10.97 -27.52 -12.79
N PHE A 447 -11.19 -28.83 -12.91
CA PHE A 447 -10.18 -29.84 -12.57
C PHE A 447 -8.97 -29.65 -13.50
N ASP A 448 -7.82 -30.22 -13.10
CA ASP A 448 -6.50 -30.28 -13.74
C ASP A 448 -5.48 -29.30 -13.11
N ALA A 449 -4.40 -29.69 -12.44
CA ALA A 449 -3.69 -30.96 -12.44
C ALA A 449 -3.08 -31.26 -11.05
N PHE A 450 -3.24 -32.50 -10.60
CA PHE A 450 -2.37 -33.11 -9.61
C PHE A 450 -1.02 -33.40 -10.25
N PHE A 451 0.08 -32.96 -9.63
CA PHE A 451 1.37 -33.61 -9.78
C PHE A 451 1.79 -34.22 -8.44
N VAL A 452 1.40 -35.48 -8.26
CA VAL A 452 2.13 -36.42 -7.40
C VAL A 452 3.31 -36.91 -8.24
N ILE A 453 4.54 -36.59 -7.82
CA ILE A 453 5.71 -37.36 -8.25
C ILE A 453 6.40 -37.86 -6.98
N ARG A 454 6.01 -39.07 -6.58
CA ARG A 454 6.84 -39.96 -5.77
C ARG A 454 7.41 -41.00 -6.73
N SER A 455 8.73 -41.14 -6.80
CA SER A 455 9.41 -42.45 -6.85
C SER A 455 10.90 -42.29 -7.18
N SER A 456 11.73 -42.76 -6.27
CA SER A 456 12.91 -43.55 -6.65
C SER A 456 12.77 -44.94 -6.02
N ARG A 457 12.52 -45.92 -6.89
CA ARG A 457 12.84 -47.37 -6.86
C ARG A 457 12.81 -48.06 -5.49
N SER A 458 12.00 -49.11 -5.31
CA SER A 458 12.29 -50.41 -5.94
C SER A 458 11.09 -51.36 -5.83
N HIS A 459 10.62 -51.91 -6.94
CA HIS A 459 10.56 -53.35 -7.21
C HIS A 459 9.95 -53.59 -8.60
N VAL A 460 10.58 -54.53 -9.29
CA VAL A 460 10.30 -55.05 -10.62
C VAL A 460 8.94 -55.75 -10.62
N LEU A 461 8.16 -55.58 -11.69
CA LEU A 461 7.40 -56.68 -12.32
C LEU A 461 7.09 -56.32 -13.79
N GLN A 462 7.57 -57.22 -14.65
CA GLN A 462 7.44 -57.33 -16.10
C GLN A 462 6.01 -57.10 -16.64
N LEU A 463 5.88 -56.47 -17.81
CA LEU A 463 5.43 -57.18 -19.03
C LEU A 463 5.45 -56.27 -20.29
N ASP A 464 6.28 -56.75 -21.23
CA ASP A 464 6.23 -56.76 -22.70
C ASP A 464 6.01 -55.52 -23.58
N ALA A 465 6.81 -55.50 -24.65
CA ALA A 465 6.99 -54.42 -25.60
C ALA A 465 6.14 -54.62 -26.87
N ALA A 466 5.47 -53.56 -27.34
CA ALA A 466 5.03 -53.48 -28.73
C ALA A 466 4.76 -52.02 -29.18
N LYS A 467 5.55 -51.60 -30.18
CA LYS A 467 5.25 -50.66 -31.28
C LYS A 467 5.08 -49.15 -31.00
N TYR A 468 6.15 -48.48 -31.43
CA TYR A 468 6.28 -47.18 -32.08
C TYR A 468 5.07 -46.60 -32.85
N GLU A 469 5.07 -45.26 -32.89
CA GLU A 469 4.63 -44.32 -33.96
C GLU A 469 3.13 -44.01 -34.16
N GLU A 470 2.74 -42.76 -33.85
CA GLU A 470 2.34 -41.69 -34.79
C GLU A 470 1.32 -40.67 -34.19
N HIS A 471 1.60 -39.38 -34.46
CA HIS A 471 0.69 -38.24 -34.55
C HIS A 471 -0.04 -37.72 -33.29
N ASN A 472 0.55 -36.71 -32.64
CA ASN A 472 -0.18 -35.68 -31.89
C ASN A 472 0.13 -34.30 -32.47
N ARG A 473 -0.81 -33.76 -33.27
CA ARG A 473 -0.91 -32.33 -33.61
C ARG A 473 -2.30 -31.85 -33.20
N PHE A 474 -2.36 -31.07 -32.12
CA PHE A 474 -3.33 -29.99 -32.02
C PHE A 474 -2.55 -28.71 -31.76
N ALA A 475 -2.66 -27.80 -32.73
CA ALA A 475 -2.02 -26.50 -32.71
C ALA A 475 -2.90 -25.51 -31.95
N ILE A 476 -2.32 -24.77 -31.01
CA ILE A 476 -2.78 -23.44 -30.65
C ILE A 476 -1.75 -22.46 -31.21
N LYS A 477 -2.22 -21.67 -32.16
CA LYS A 477 -1.44 -20.70 -32.93
C LYS A 477 -1.78 -19.33 -32.35
N GLU A 478 -0.92 -18.75 -31.53
CA GLU A 478 -0.65 -17.31 -31.45
C GLU A 478 0.44 -17.01 -30.41
N LEU A 479 1.37 -16.11 -30.79
CA LEU A 479 2.55 -15.64 -30.06
C LEU A 479 3.67 -16.68 -29.91
N GLY A 480 4.36 -16.92 -31.03
CA GLY A 480 5.61 -17.64 -31.09
C GLY A 480 6.73 -16.93 -30.33
N THR A 481 7.07 -17.44 -29.15
CA THR A 481 8.43 -17.59 -28.62
C THR A 481 8.37 -18.59 -27.47
N THR A 482 8.73 -19.85 -27.69
CA THR A 482 9.03 -20.76 -26.58
C THR A 482 10.40 -20.37 -26.04
N ILE A 483 10.43 -19.71 -24.88
CA ILE A 483 11.68 -19.51 -24.15
C ILE A 483 11.88 -20.74 -23.26
N GLU A 484 12.61 -21.74 -23.75
CA GLU A 484 13.16 -22.80 -22.92
C GLU A 484 14.42 -22.26 -22.21
N VAL A 485 14.27 -21.77 -20.98
CA VAL A 485 15.44 -21.42 -20.15
C VAL A 485 15.93 -22.67 -19.42
N TYR A 486 16.87 -23.37 -20.03
CA TYR A 486 17.72 -24.32 -19.32
C TYR A 486 18.74 -23.53 -18.49
N PHE A 487 18.55 -23.46 -17.18
CA PHE A 487 19.66 -23.15 -16.28
C PHE A 487 20.44 -24.44 -16.03
N PRO A 488 21.70 -24.58 -16.50
CA PRO A 488 22.59 -25.51 -15.87
C PRO A 488 22.82 -24.98 -14.46
N LEU A 489 22.14 -25.56 -13.46
CA LEU A 489 22.52 -25.39 -12.07
C LEU A 489 24.02 -25.72 -12.02
N ARG A 490 24.87 -24.71 -11.80
CA ARG A 490 26.30 -24.92 -11.53
C ARG A 490 26.35 -25.95 -10.41
N LYS A 491 26.84 -27.15 -10.73
CA LYS A 491 27.19 -28.17 -9.74
C LYS A 491 28.06 -27.46 -8.71
N ARG A 492 27.54 -27.19 -7.51
CA ARG A 492 28.38 -26.96 -6.35
C ARG A 492 29.31 -28.18 -6.26
N PRO A 493 30.61 -28.02 -5.98
CA PRO A 493 31.47 -29.15 -5.73
C PRO A 493 30.86 -29.94 -4.56
N PHE A 494 30.38 -31.14 -4.88
CA PHE A 494 29.90 -32.11 -3.93
C PHE A 494 31.13 -32.55 -3.14
N ILE A 495 31.30 -32.05 -1.91
CA ILE A 495 32.31 -32.58 -1.00
C ILE A 495 31.84 -34.00 -0.65
N PRO A 496 32.58 -35.06 -1.01
CA PRO A 496 32.13 -36.42 -0.81
C PRO A 496 32.08 -36.71 0.68
N ARG A 497 30.88 -37.03 1.19
CA ARG A 497 30.70 -37.61 2.51
C ARG A 497 31.03 -39.09 2.41
N HIS A 498 32.13 -39.52 3.01
CA HIS A 498 32.43 -40.92 3.29
C HIS A 498 31.93 -41.30 4.69
N PRO A 499 31.73 -42.62 4.94
CA PRO A 499 30.46 -43.21 5.38
C PRO A 499 30.10 -42.99 6.85
#